data_AF-A0A970SWK3-F1
#
_entry.id   AF-A0A970SWK3-F1
#
_cell.length_a   1.000
_cell.length_b   1.000
_cell.length_c   1.000
_cell.angle_alpha   90.00
_cell.angle_beta   90.00
_cell.angle_gamma   90.00
#
_symmetry.space_group_name_H-M   'P 1'
#
loop_
_entity.id
_entity.type
_entity.pdbx_description
1 polymer ?
#
loop_
_entity_poly.entity_id
_entity_poly.type
_entity_poly.pdbx_seq_one_letter_code
_entity_poly.pdbx_strand_id
1 'polypeptide(L)' 'MEDLYTELAEILEVDEVKREDELEDFENWDSLTILEVASMADEKYGGTIESKEVKGLITVGDLEDLIKSKM' A
#
# COMPACT_ATOMS: atom_id res chain seq x y z
N MET A 1 -7.93 -3.69 9.93
CA MET A 1 -7.08 -2.87 9.04
C MET A 1 -5.87 -2.31 9.78
N GLU A 2 -5.73 -2.56 11.09
CA GLU A 2 -4.46 -2.37 11.79
C GLU A 2 -3.34 -3.20 11.12
N ASP A 3 -3.66 -4.38 10.59
CA ASP A 3 -2.72 -5.22 9.83
C ASP A 3 -2.17 -4.59 8.54
N LEU A 4 -2.91 -3.67 7.90
CA LEU A 4 -2.47 -3.07 6.63
C LEU A 4 -1.21 -2.22 6.83
N TYR A 5 -1.23 -1.36 7.85
CA TYR A 5 -0.11 -0.47 8.16
C TYR A 5 1.10 -1.25 8.64
N THR A 6 0.89 -2.32 9.42
CA THR A 6 1.98 -3.21 9.83
C THR A 6 2.61 -3.91 8.63
N GLU A 7 1.82 -4.48 7.73
CA GLU A 7 2.39 -5.13 6.55
C GLU A 7 3.02 -4.15 5.56
N LEU A 8 2.45 -2.95 5.42
CA LEU A 8 3.10 -1.89 4.65
C LEU A 8 4.44 -1.51 5.27
N ALA A 9 4.52 -1.39 6.59
CA ALA A 9 5.78 -1.11 7.27
C ALA A 9 6.80 -2.23 7.05
N GLU A 10 6.38 -3.49 7.07
CA GLU A 10 7.24 -4.64 6.77
C GLU A 10 7.72 -4.65 5.30
N ILE A 11 6.82 -4.41 4.33
CA ILE A 11 7.17 -4.37 2.90
C ILE A 11 8.08 -3.17 2.57
N LEU A 12 7.81 -2.02 3.18
CA LEU A 12 8.60 -0.80 3.00
C LEU A 12 9.87 -0.78 3.86
N GLU A 13 10.08 -1.80 4.70
CA GLU A 13 11.17 -1.89 5.68
C GLU A 13 11.32 -0.62 6.54
N VAL A 14 10.19 -0.10 7.05
CA VAL A 14 10.14 1.07 7.93
C VAL A 14 9.57 0.73 9.30
N ASP A 15 9.81 1.60 10.28
CA ASP A 15 9.37 1.39 11.67
C ASP A 15 7.84 1.51 11.81
N GLU A 16 7.27 2.54 11.19
CA GLU A 16 5.83 2.78 11.18
C GLU A 16 5.41 3.48 9.89
N VAL A 17 4.15 3.25 9.49
CA VAL A 17 3.51 3.91 8.35
C VAL A 17 2.24 4.59 8.84
N LYS A 18 2.07 5.87 8.52
CA LYS A 18 0.87 6.64 8.83
C LYS A 18 0.07 6.91 7.58
N ARG A 19 -1.22 7.15 7.77
CA ARG A 19 -2.14 7.53 6.68
C ARG A 19 -1.66 8.76 5.91
N GLU A 20 -1.03 9.71 6.59
CA GLU A 20 -0.62 11.00 6.04
C GLU A 20 0.74 10.94 5.34
N ASP A 21 1.50 9.83 5.47
CA ASP A 21 2.81 9.71 4.84
C ASP A 21 2.66 9.57 3.31
N GLU A 22 3.53 10.27 2.59
CA GLU A 22 3.60 10.21 1.13
C GLU A 22 4.30 8.93 0.71
N LEU A 23 3.70 8.20 -0.25
CA LEU A 23 4.26 6.95 -0.73
C LEU A 23 5.63 7.16 -1.40
N GLU A 24 5.79 8.27 -2.11
CA GLU A 24 7.05 8.65 -2.77
C GLU A 24 8.17 9.06 -1.80
N ASP A 25 7.87 9.31 -0.51
CA ASP A 25 8.89 9.62 0.50
C ASP A 25 9.60 8.35 1.01
N PHE A 26 8.96 7.18 0.88
CA PHE A 26 9.59 5.91 1.27
C PHE A 26 10.65 5.50 0.25
N GLU A 27 11.89 5.32 0.71
CA GLU A 27 13.01 4.88 -0.12
C GLU A 27 12.73 3.53 -0.82
N ASN A 28 12.00 2.63 -0.14
CA ASN A 28 11.62 1.33 -0.67
C ASN A 28 10.34 1.37 -1.53
N TRP A 29 9.74 2.53 -1.79
CA TRP A 29 8.57 2.61 -2.66
C TRP A 29 8.98 2.55 -4.13
N ASP A 30 8.96 1.35 -4.67
CA ASP A 30 9.44 1.01 -5.99
C ASP A 30 8.49 0.05 -6.70
N SER A 31 8.76 -0.24 -7.97
CA SER A 31 7.92 -1.17 -8.74
C SER A 31 7.81 -2.57 -8.12
N LEU A 32 8.78 -2.99 -7.30
CA LEU A 32 8.76 -4.27 -6.61
C LEU A 32 7.81 -4.25 -5.41
N THR A 33 7.98 -3.30 -4.49
CA THR A 33 7.13 -3.17 -3.31
C THR A 33 5.68 -2.84 -3.68
N ILE A 34 5.46 -2.10 -4.78
CA ILE A 34 4.11 -1.89 -5.35
C ILE A 34 3.44 -3.22 -5.73
N LEU A 35 4.19 -4.17 -6.30
CA LEU A 35 3.66 -5.51 -6.63
C LEU A 35 3.37 -6.32 -5.37
N GLU A 36 4.23 -6.24 -4.36
CA GLU A 36 4.04 -6.92 -3.07
C GLU A 36 2.80 -6.39 -2.34
N VAL A 37 2.64 -5.06 -2.29
CA VAL A 37 1.44 -4.41 -1.74
C VAL A 37 0.19 -4.82 -2.48
N ALA A 38 0.23 -4.86 -3.82
CA ALA A 38 -0.92 -5.30 -4.62
C ALA A 38 -1.26 -6.77 -4.38
N SER A 39 -0.26 -7.65 -4.24
CA SER A 39 -0.46 -9.07 -3.91
C SER A 39 -1.04 -9.24 -2.51
N MET A 40 -0.48 -8.54 -1.51
CA MET A 40 -0.99 -8.56 -0.13
C MET A 40 -2.44 -8.07 -0.08
N ALA A 41 -2.76 -7.00 -0.82
CA ALA A 41 -4.12 -6.47 -0.90
C ALA A 41 -5.11 -7.47 -1.52
N ASP A 42 -4.72 -8.12 -2.62
CA ASP A 42 -5.52 -9.15 -3.30
C ASP A 42 -5.75 -10.37 -2.40
N GLU A 43 -4.69 -10.88 -1.74
CA GLU A 43 -4.75 -12.06 -0.89
C GLU A 43 -5.54 -11.84 0.41
N LYS A 44 -5.35 -10.70 1.08
CA LYS A 44 -6.01 -10.42 2.37
C LYS A 44 -7.40 -9.82 2.23
N TYR A 45 -7.61 -8.96 1.24
CA TYR A 45 -8.84 -8.18 1.13
C TYR A 45 -9.66 -8.54 -0.11
N GLY A 46 -9.16 -9.40 -1.00
CA GLY A 46 -9.89 -9.88 -2.19
C GLY A 46 -10.03 -8.83 -3.30
N GLY A 47 -9.30 -7.71 -3.19
CA GLY A 47 -9.36 -6.60 -4.12
C GLY A 47 -8.13 -6.58 -5.02
N THR A 48 -8.30 -6.87 -6.32
CA THR A 48 -7.19 -6.76 -7.28
C THR A 48 -6.83 -5.30 -7.51
N ILE A 49 -5.63 -4.92 -7.08
CA ILE A 49 -5.04 -3.61 -7.32
C ILE A 49 -4.16 -3.66 -8.55
N GLU A 50 -4.44 -2.79 -9.52
CA GLU A 50 -3.56 -2.63 -10.67
C GLU A 50 -2.46 -1.61 -10.37
N SER A 51 -1.23 -1.86 -10.84
CA SER A 51 -0.10 -0.94 -10.66
C SER A 51 -0.35 0.48 -11.21
N LYS A 52 -1.26 0.62 -12.19
CA LYS A 52 -1.71 1.91 -12.71
C LYS A 52 -2.56 2.71 -11.71
N GLU A 53 -3.32 2.02 -10.85
CA GLU A 53 -4.11 2.65 -9.78
C GLU A 53 -3.17 3.10 -8.66
N VAL A 54 -2.13 2.31 -8.37
CA VAL A 54 -1.10 2.65 -7.38
C VAL A 54 -0.28 3.88 -7.79
N LYS A 55 0.04 4.01 -9.09
CA LYS A 55 0.77 5.18 -9.63
C LYS A 55 0.06 6.53 -9.45
N GLY A 56 -1.23 6.53 -9.16
CA GLY A 56 -2.01 7.76 -8.92
C GLY A 56 -2.13 8.14 -7.44
N LEU A 57 -1.61 7.31 -6.53
CA LEU A 57 -1.74 7.51 -5.09
C LEU A 57 -0.63 8.42 -4.59
N ILE A 58 -0.98 9.35 -3.72
CA ILE A 58 -0.03 10.28 -3.11
C ILE A 58 0.35 9.77 -1.72
N THR A 59 -0.65 9.41 -0.93
CA THR A 59 -0.47 9.02 0.48
C THR A 59 -0.81 7.58 0.73
N VAL A 60 -0.34 7.04 1.86
CA VAL A 60 -0.76 5.72 2.34
C VAL A 60 -2.27 5.67 2.54
N GLY A 61 -2.89 6.78 2.91
CA GLY A 61 -4.34 6.91 3.00
C GLY A 61 -5.06 6.64 1.69
N ASP A 62 -4.51 7.13 0.56
CA ASP A 62 -5.06 6.86 -0.77
C ASP A 62 -5.03 5.35 -1.08
N LEU A 63 -3.95 4.67 -0.69
CA LEU A 63 -3.83 3.21 -0.84
C LEU A 63 -4.85 2.46 0.01
N GLU A 64 -5.04 2.86 1.27
CA GLU A 64 -6.04 2.27 2.14
C GLU A 64 -7.46 2.45 1.57
N ASP A 65 -7.80 3.66 1.10
CA ASP A 65 -9.08 3.95 0.47
C ASP A 65 -9.30 3.13 -0.81
N LEU A 66 -8.25 2.94 -1.61
CA LEU A 66 -8.30 2.08 -2.80
C LEU A 66 -8.63 0.63 -2.43
N ILE A 67 -7.94 0.06 -1.44
CA ILE A 67 -8.20 -1.30 -0.94
C ILE A 67 -9.64 -1.41 -0.44
N LYS A 68 -10.08 -0.45 0.38
CA LYS A 68 -11.45 -0.41 0.90
C LYS A 68 -12.50 -0.35 -0.20
N SER A 69 -12.23 0.38 -1.28
CA SER A 69 -13.16 0.50 -2.40
C SER A 69 -13.28 -0.78 -3.24
N LYS A 70 -12.36 -1.73 -3.07
CA LYS A 70 -12.32 -3.01 -3.82
C LYS A 70 -12.84 -4.20 -2.99
N MET A 71 -13.10 -3.98 -1.68
CA MET A 71 -13.75 -4.93 -0.77
C MET A 71 -15.26 -4.99 -0.98
#